data_AF-A0A1J5SU48-F1
#
_entry.id   AF-A0A1J5SU48-F1
#
_cell.length_a   1.000
_cell.length_b   1.000
_cell.length_c   1.000
_cell.angle_alpha   90.00
_cell.angle_beta   90.00
_cell.angle_gamma   90.00
#
_symmetry.space_group_name_H-M   'P 1'
#
loop_
_entity.id
_entity.type
_entity.pdbx_description
1 polymer ?
#
loop_
_entity_poly.entity_id
_entity_poly.type
_entity_poly.pdbx_seq_one_letter_code
_entity_poly.pdbx_strand_id
1 'polypeptide(L)'
;MTKRFYRDALQLSKDKKKQLMVIGDPCGGTYFQFISDLFPNCEHGDVTLDLFGCSKCNRMDINDMDAWSQFESNSFVVMETGTLSFSKDIRKVLTQIKRISGGDFLSAGGTHGFLWENYLHKTYDKKLNYLTHPFDFREDSFHKSKTLVGKEVLELEFMKL
;
A
#
# COMPACT_ATOMS: atom_id res chain seq x y z
N MET A 1 5.35 9.53 8.02
CA MET A 1 4.62 9.65 6.75
C MET A 1 3.31 8.88 6.78
N THR A 2 3.35 7.58 7.06
CA THR A 2 2.18 6.69 7.18
C THR A 2 1.02 7.26 7.99
N LYS A 3 1.29 7.75 9.22
CA LYS A 3 0.25 8.34 10.09
C LYS A 3 -0.45 9.57 9.50
N ARG A 4 0.29 10.39 8.74
CA ARG A 4 -0.27 11.56 8.04
C ARG A 4 -1.16 11.09 6.90
N PHE A 5 -0.65 10.24 6.01
CA PHE A 5 -1.40 9.73 4.87
C PHE A 5 -2.62 8.90 5.28
N TYR A 6 -2.57 8.16 6.37
CA TYR A 6 -3.75 7.49 6.92
C TYR A 6 -4.83 8.50 7.32
N ARG A 7 -4.48 9.57 8.06
CA ARG A 7 -5.43 10.61 8.45
C ARG A 7 -6.02 11.33 7.24
N ASP A 8 -5.18 11.62 6.24
CA ASP A 8 -5.61 12.25 4.99
C ASP A 8 -6.56 11.33 4.22
N ALA A 9 -6.24 10.04 4.08
CA ALA A 9 -7.09 9.05 3.43
C ALA A 9 -8.44 8.90 4.14
N LEU A 10 -8.43 8.86 5.47
CA LEU A 10 -9.64 8.79 6.29
C LEU A 10 -10.51 10.04 6.10
N GLN A 11 -9.93 11.23 6.09
CA GLN A 11 -10.68 12.45 5.83
C GLN A 11 -11.25 12.46 4.41
N LEU A 12 -10.44 12.11 3.40
CA LEU A 12 -10.88 12.01 2.01
C LEU A 12 -12.02 11.01 1.82
N SER A 13 -11.98 9.87 2.52
CA SER A 13 -13.04 8.86 2.45
C SER A 13 -14.39 9.43 2.90
N LYS A 14 -14.39 10.22 3.98
CA LYS A 14 -15.58 10.90 4.51
C LYS A 14 -16.07 11.98 3.55
N ASP A 15 -15.16 12.83 3.08
CA ASP A 15 -15.50 13.96 2.20
C ASP A 15 -16.09 13.46 0.87
N LYS A 16 -15.53 12.39 0.31
CA LYS A 16 -15.95 11.78 -0.96
C LYS A 16 -17.05 10.74 -0.82
N LYS A 17 -17.46 10.42 0.41
CA LYS A 17 -18.44 9.35 0.73
C LYS A 17 -18.05 8.00 0.11
N LYS A 18 -16.76 7.67 0.18
CA LYS A 18 -16.20 6.38 -0.25
C LYS A 18 -15.74 5.61 0.99
N GLN A 19 -15.65 4.29 0.88
CA GLN A 19 -15.05 3.47 1.92
C GLN A 19 -13.53 3.67 1.95
N LEU A 20 -12.91 3.57 3.12
CA LEU A 20 -11.46 3.55 3.27
C LEU A 20 -10.96 2.11 3.16
N MET A 21 -10.10 1.83 2.18
CA MET A 21 -9.32 0.60 2.12
C MET A 21 -7.88 0.84 2.57
N VAL A 22 -7.42 0.06 3.54
CA VAL A 22 -6.01 0.06 3.99
C VAL A 22 -5.32 -1.21 3.51
N ILE A 23 -4.25 -1.06 2.73
CA ILE A 23 -3.40 -2.16 2.26
C ILE A 23 -2.12 -2.10 3.08
N GLY A 24 -2.00 -2.97 4.08
CA GLY A 24 -1.01 -2.79 5.12
C GLY A 24 -1.13 -3.83 6.21
N ASP A 25 -0.15 -3.84 7.10
CA ASP A 25 -0.21 -4.62 8.33
C ASP A 25 -0.34 -3.67 9.53
N PRO A 26 -1.55 -3.10 9.78
CA PRO A 26 -1.78 -2.23 10.93
C PRO A 26 -1.73 -2.99 12.26
N CYS A 27 -1.63 -4.32 12.25
CA CYS A 27 -1.73 -5.17 13.44
C CYS A 27 -0.42 -5.84 13.87
N GLY A 28 0.56 -5.93 12.97
CA GLY A 28 1.77 -6.74 13.15
C GLY A 28 3.03 -6.16 12.52
N GLY A 29 2.97 -4.94 11.93
CA GLY A 29 4.06 -4.31 11.19
C GLY A 29 5.42 -4.38 11.90
N THR A 30 6.29 -5.22 11.34
CA THR A 30 7.50 -5.83 11.94
C THR A 30 8.67 -4.92 12.31
N TYR A 31 8.52 -3.59 12.36
CA TYR A 31 9.66 -2.75 12.76
C TYR A 31 9.71 -2.42 14.25
N PHE A 32 8.57 -2.45 14.96
CA PHE A 32 8.51 -2.34 16.41
C PHE A 32 7.20 -2.93 16.93
N GLN A 33 7.06 -4.25 17.06
CA GLN A 33 5.88 -4.84 17.72
C GLN A 33 5.60 -4.16 19.08
N PHE A 34 6.65 -3.77 19.81
CA PHE A 34 6.53 -3.10 21.10
C PHE A 34 6.08 -1.62 21.05
N ILE A 35 6.32 -0.88 19.95
CA ILE A 35 5.93 0.55 19.83
C ILE A 35 4.63 0.69 19.02
N SER A 36 4.38 -0.22 18.08
CA SER A 36 3.16 -0.21 17.26
C SER A 36 1.90 -0.52 18.05
N ASP A 37 1.99 -1.32 19.13
CA ASP A 37 0.88 -1.55 20.06
C ASP A 37 0.45 -0.29 20.85
N LEU A 38 1.40 0.62 21.12
CA LEU A 38 1.14 1.86 21.89
C LEU A 38 0.88 3.08 20.99
N PHE A 39 1.44 3.09 19.78
CA PHE A 39 1.34 4.18 18.82
C PHE A 39 1.24 3.63 17.39
N PRO A 40 0.08 3.09 16.98
CA PRO A 40 -0.07 2.53 15.64
C PRO A 40 0.18 3.62 14.59
N ASN A 41 1.02 3.28 13.60
CA ASN A 41 1.37 4.19 12.50
C ASN A 41 0.24 4.32 11.47
N CYS A 42 -0.71 3.39 11.48
CA CYS A 42 -1.93 3.33 10.71
C CYS A 42 -2.93 2.44 11.45
N GLU A 43 -4.22 2.67 11.25
CA GLU A 43 -5.29 1.82 11.78
C GLU A 43 -6.00 1.08 10.63
N HIS A 44 -7.08 0.37 10.94
CA HIS A 44 -7.87 -0.35 9.96
C HIS A 44 -8.73 0.62 9.15
N GLY A 45 -8.98 0.29 7.88
CA GLY A 45 -10.05 0.92 7.10
C GLY A 45 -11.40 0.27 7.35
N ASP A 46 -12.41 0.66 6.57
CA ASP A 46 -13.64 -0.11 6.41
C ASP A 46 -13.33 -1.51 5.85
N VAL A 47 -12.28 -1.58 5.00
CA VAL A 47 -11.66 -2.81 4.54
C VAL A 47 -10.15 -2.71 4.78
N THR A 48 -9.55 -3.74 5.37
CA THR A 48 -8.09 -3.84 5.55
C THR A 48 -7.59 -5.10 4.87
N LEU A 49 -6.70 -4.95 3.89
CA LEU A 49 -6.00 -6.05 3.22
C LEU A 49 -4.63 -6.23 3.89
N ASP A 50 -4.52 -7.30 4.68
CA ASP A 50 -3.36 -7.61 5.50
C ASP A 50 -2.73 -8.93 5.04
N LEU A 51 -1.40 -8.90 4.79
CA LEU A 51 -0.62 -10.05 4.34
C LEU A 51 -0.54 -11.16 5.40
N PHE A 52 -0.46 -10.78 6.67
CA PHE A 52 -0.27 -11.70 7.78
C PHE A 52 -1.58 -11.96 8.53
N GLY A 53 -2.49 -10.99 8.50
CA GLY A 53 -3.87 -11.10 8.94
C GLY A 53 -4.01 -11.08 10.46
N CYS A 54 -4.90 -10.23 10.97
CA CYS A 54 -5.45 -10.36 12.32
C CYS A 54 -6.91 -10.82 12.27
N SER A 55 -7.50 -11.16 13.43
CA SER A 55 -8.91 -11.59 13.54
C SER A 55 -9.93 -10.54 13.11
N LYS A 56 -9.51 -9.29 12.88
CA LYS A 56 -10.35 -8.15 12.47
C LYS A 56 -10.10 -7.71 11.01
N CYS A 57 -9.13 -8.30 10.31
CA CYS A 57 -8.77 -7.93 8.93
C CYS A 57 -9.40 -8.88 7.90
N ASN A 58 -9.73 -8.34 6.72
CA ASN A 58 -10.03 -9.16 5.56
C ASN A 58 -8.71 -9.69 5.00
N ARG A 59 -8.41 -10.96 5.27
CA ARG A 59 -7.21 -11.59 4.74
C ARG A 59 -7.34 -11.74 3.22
N MET A 60 -6.46 -11.07 2.49
CA MET A 60 -6.38 -11.16 1.04
C MET A 60 -4.91 -11.14 0.60
N ASP A 61 -4.55 -12.03 -0.32
CA ASP A 61 -3.27 -11.92 -1.03
C ASP A 61 -3.40 -10.83 -2.10
N ILE A 62 -2.59 -9.78 -2.01
CA ILE A 62 -2.58 -8.70 -3.02
C ILE A 62 -2.24 -9.22 -4.44
N ASN A 63 -1.69 -10.42 -4.56
CA ASN A 63 -1.38 -11.06 -5.83
C ASN A 63 -2.56 -11.83 -6.43
N ASP A 64 -3.65 -12.02 -5.70
CA ASP A 64 -4.85 -12.71 -6.15
C ASP A 64 -5.78 -11.76 -6.93
N MET A 65 -5.71 -11.83 -8.26
CA MET A 65 -6.50 -10.96 -9.15
C MET A 65 -7.99 -11.27 -9.13
N ASP A 66 -8.37 -12.50 -8.78
CA ASP A 66 -9.79 -12.88 -8.67
C ASP A 66 -10.39 -12.25 -7.42
N ALA A 67 -9.65 -12.20 -6.32
CA ALA A 67 -10.07 -11.48 -5.11
C ALA A 67 -10.25 -9.97 -5.38
N TRP A 68 -9.36 -9.34 -6.17
CA TRP A 68 -9.54 -7.93 -6.56
C TRP A 68 -10.83 -7.67 -7.35
N SER A 69 -11.33 -8.66 -8.10
CA SER A 69 -12.54 -8.51 -8.91
C SER A 69 -13.83 -8.32 -8.08
N GLN A 70 -13.80 -8.67 -6.80
CA GLN A 70 -14.92 -8.50 -5.88
C GLN A 70 -15.15 -7.05 -5.46
N PHE A 71 -14.15 -6.17 -5.68
CA PHE A 71 -14.27 -4.75 -5.35
C PHE A 71 -14.76 -3.95 -6.56
N GLU A 72 -15.80 -3.14 -6.34
CA GLU A 72 -16.36 -2.26 -7.35
C GLU A 72 -15.40 -1.13 -7.74
N SER A 73 -15.53 -0.66 -8.98
CA SER A 73 -14.69 0.45 -9.46
C SER A 73 -15.07 1.77 -8.76
N ASN A 74 -14.09 2.64 -8.49
CA ASN A 74 -14.29 3.96 -7.87
C ASN A 74 -15.05 3.93 -6.52
N SER A 75 -14.95 2.85 -5.76
CA SER A 75 -15.67 2.64 -4.49
C SER A 75 -14.84 2.98 -3.25
N PHE A 76 -13.52 3.10 -3.38
CA PHE A 76 -12.61 3.28 -2.25
C PHE A 76 -11.78 4.57 -2.33
N VAL A 77 -11.36 5.07 -1.17
CA VAL A 77 -10.09 5.77 -1.00
C VAL A 77 -9.09 4.73 -0.51
N VAL A 78 -7.94 4.61 -1.15
CA VAL A 78 -6.94 3.58 -0.83
C VAL A 78 -5.73 4.20 -0.14
N MET A 79 -5.32 3.60 0.96
CA MET A 79 -4.08 3.90 1.68
C MET A 79 -3.18 2.66 1.73
N GLU A 80 -1.89 2.83 1.44
CA GLU A 80 -0.92 1.74 1.44
C GLU A 80 0.30 2.04 2.33
N THR A 81 0.84 1.00 2.98
CA THR A 81 1.90 1.14 4.00
C THR A 81 3.17 0.31 3.73
N GLY A 82 3.53 0.02 2.48
CA GLY A 82 4.70 -0.77 2.07
C GLY A 82 4.40 -2.23 1.69
N THR A 83 3.16 -2.70 1.84
CA THR A 83 2.71 -4.06 1.47
C THR A 83 2.88 -4.35 -0.03
N LEU A 84 2.82 -3.34 -0.91
CA LEU A 84 3.02 -3.51 -2.35
C LEU A 84 4.41 -4.01 -2.72
N SER A 85 5.40 -3.86 -1.83
CA SER A 85 6.73 -4.44 -2.02
C SER A 85 6.73 -5.97 -2.18
N PHE A 86 5.68 -6.65 -1.69
CA PHE A 86 5.49 -8.10 -1.82
C PHE A 86 4.75 -8.52 -3.10
N SER A 87 4.36 -7.57 -3.94
CA SER A 87 3.70 -7.89 -5.21
C SER A 87 4.61 -8.75 -6.10
N LYS A 88 4.03 -9.66 -6.89
CA LYS A 88 4.70 -10.41 -7.96
C LYS A 88 4.62 -9.68 -9.30
N ASP A 89 3.58 -8.87 -9.49
CA ASP A 89 3.35 -8.02 -10.65
C ASP A 89 2.72 -6.72 -10.16
N ILE A 90 3.59 -5.77 -9.78
CA ILE A 90 3.15 -4.53 -9.17
C ILE A 90 2.30 -3.68 -10.12
N ARG A 91 2.50 -3.83 -11.43
CA ARG A 91 1.71 -3.11 -12.43
C ARG A 91 0.25 -3.57 -12.37
N LYS A 92 0.00 -4.87 -12.34
CA LYS A 92 -1.37 -5.41 -12.20
C LYS A 92 -2.04 -4.97 -10.90
N VAL A 93 -1.32 -5.04 -9.78
CA VAL A 93 -1.86 -4.61 -8.47
C VAL A 93 -2.18 -3.12 -8.49
N LEU A 94 -1.28 -2.27 -8.99
CA LEU A 94 -1.52 -0.83 -9.11
C LEU A 94 -2.67 -0.50 -10.08
N THR A 95 -2.85 -1.29 -11.16
CA THR A 95 -4.02 -1.16 -12.04
C THR A 95 -5.33 -1.44 -11.30
N GLN A 96 -5.37 -2.48 -10.46
CA GLN A 96 -6.54 -2.75 -9.62
C GLN A 96 -6.78 -1.64 -8.60
N ILE A 97 -5.73 -1.18 -7.91
CA ILE A 97 -5.82 -0.04 -6.98
C ILE A 97 -6.39 1.19 -7.68
N LYS A 98 -5.86 1.54 -8.86
CA LYS A 98 -6.36 2.67 -9.67
C LYS A 98 -7.83 2.49 -10.04
N ARG A 99 -8.24 1.28 -10.43
CA ARG A 99 -9.64 0.98 -10.78
C ARG A 99 -10.57 1.16 -9.59
N ILE A 100 -10.26 0.55 -8.44
CA ILE A 100 -11.15 0.57 -7.28
C ILE A 100 -11.14 1.95 -6.59
N SER A 101 -10.05 2.70 -6.67
CA SER A 101 -9.96 4.02 -6.05
C SER A 101 -10.52 5.13 -6.94
N GLY A 102 -10.57 4.90 -8.25
CA GLY A 102 -10.83 5.97 -9.22
C GLY A 102 -9.76 7.07 -9.20
N GLY A 103 -8.55 6.77 -8.71
CA GLY A 103 -7.45 7.71 -8.57
C GLY A 103 -7.14 8.14 -7.13
N ASP A 104 -8.07 7.92 -6.18
CA ASP A 104 -7.91 8.34 -4.78
C ASP A 104 -6.97 7.42 -4.00
N PHE A 105 -5.66 7.57 -4.23
CA PHE A 105 -4.63 6.68 -3.71
C PHE A 105 -3.49 7.42 -3.01
N LEU A 106 -3.21 7.03 -1.77
CA LEU A 106 -2.04 7.45 -0.99
C LEU A 106 -1.18 6.23 -0.65
N SER A 107 0.12 6.33 -0.87
CA SER A 107 1.10 5.29 -0.56
C SER A 107 2.19 5.86 0.31
N ALA A 108 2.39 5.31 1.51
CA ALA A 108 3.54 5.68 2.33
C ALA A 108 4.86 5.12 1.77
N GLY A 109 4.79 4.18 0.82
CA GLY A 109 5.95 3.48 0.29
C GLY A 109 6.58 2.52 1.28
N GLY A 110 7.66 1.87 0.83
CA GLY A 110 8.49 0.99 1.63
C GLY A 110 9.68 1.69 2.28
N THR A 111 10.54 0.92 2.94
CA THR A 111 11.84 1.44 3.41
C THR A 111 12.75 1.73 2.22
N HIS A 112 13.41 2.89 2.21
CA HIS A 112 14.32 3.32 1.15
C HIS A 112 15.76 3.48 1.65
N GLY A 113 16.72 3.43 0.73
CA GLY A 113 18.12 3.76 0.98
C GLY A 113 19.10 2.76 0.38
N PHE A 114 20.31 3.22 0.07
CA PHE A 114 21.33 2.42 -0.60
C PHE A 114 21.61 1.08 0.10
N LEU A 115 21.74 1.11 1.43
CA LEU A 115 22.01 -0.10 2.23
C LEU A 115 20.81 -1.07 2.22
N TRP A 116 19.59 -0.54 2.28
CA TRP A 116 18.37 -1.33 2.20
C TRP A 116 18.21 -2.00 0.84
N GLU A 117 18.32 -1.22 -0.23
CA GLU A 117 18.14 -1.66 -1.61
C GLU A 117 19.13 -2.76 -2.01
N ASN A 118 20.36 -2.73 -1.49
CA ASN A 118 21.39 -3.68 -1.89
C ASN A 118 21.52 -4.88 -0.93
N TYR A 119 21.22 -4.71 0.36
CA TYR A 119 21.59 -5.71 1.38
C TYR A 119 20.48 -6.05 2.37
N LEU A 120 19.87 -5.06 3.05
CA LEU A 120 19.02 -5.34 4.22
C LEU A 120 17.63 -5.89 3.88
N HIS A 121 17.08 -5.62 2.69
CA HIS A 121 15.75 -6.14 2.35
C HIS A 121 15.71 -7.68 2.38
N LYS A 122 16.80 -8.36 1.99
CA LYS A 122 16.90 -9.83 2.00
C LYS A 122 16.94 -10.44 3.40
N THR A 123 17.47 -9.68 4.37
CA THR A 123 17.48 -10.08 5.78
C THR A 123 16.14 -9.81 6.46
N TYR A 124 15.38 -8.86 5.94
CA TYR A 124 14.02 -8.58 6.39
C TYR A 124 13.03 -9.64 5.89
N ASP A 125 12.88 -9.78 4.57
CA ASP A 125 12.07 -10.83 3.96
C ASP A 125 12.54 -11.11 2.52
N LYS A 126 12.77 -12.40 2.22
CA LYS A 126 13.23 -12.86 0.90
C LYS A 126 12.15 -12.76 -0.19
N LYS A 127 10.89 -12.50 0.18
CA LYS A 127 9.73 -12.37 -0.73
C LYS A 127 9.52 -10.94 -1.22
N LEU A 128 10.29 -9.96 -0.72
CA LEU A 128 10.23 -8.59 -1.24
C LEU A 128 10.74 -8.54 -2.68
N ASN A 129 9.90 -8.06 -3.59
CA ASN A 129 10.22 -7.93 -5.02
C ASN A 129 10.44 -6.48 -5.44
N TYR A 130 9.79 -5.53 -4.74
CA TYR A 130 9.80 -4.12 -5.13
C TYR A 130 10.16 -3.19 -3.98
N LEU A 131 10.81 -2.09 -4.33
CA LEU A 131 10.87 -0.86 -3.57
C LEU A 131 9.74 0.06 -4.07
N THR A 132 8.82 0.46 -3.20
CA THR A 132 7.72 1.37 -3.57
C THR A 132 7.98 2.75 -2.99
N HIS A 133 7.95 3.79 -3.82
CA HIS A 133 8.14 5.17 -3.34
C HIS A 133 6.84 5.72 -2.74
N PRO A 134 6.93 6.69 -1.81
CA PRO A 134 5.76 7.42 -1.39
C PRO A 134 5.06 8.06 -2.59
N PHE A 135 3.74 8.10 -2.53
CA PHE A 135 2.91 8.66 -3.60
C PHE A 135 1.69 9.34 -2.99
N ASP A 136 1.44 10.57 -3.40
CA ASP A 136 0.24 11.32 -3.06
C ASP A 136 -0.46 11.77 -4.35
N PHE A 137 -1.61 11.20 -4.69
CA PHE A 137 -2.33 11.55 -5.91
C PHE A 137 -2.69 13.05 -6.04
N ARG A 138 -2.67 13.81 -4.94
CA ARG A 138 -2.94 15.25 -4.94
C ARG A 138 -1.73 16.05 -5.42
N GLU A 139 -0.53 15.52 -5.23
CA GLU A 139 0.74 16.19 -5.56
C GLU A 139 1.41 15.54 -6.78
N ASP A 140 1.34 14.22 -6.88
CA ASP A 140 2.00 13.39 -7.88
C ASP A 140 1.04 12.93 -8.98
N SER A 141 1.60 12.65 -10.17
CA SER A 141 0.87 12.02 -11.28
C SER A 141 1.29 10.58 -11.54
N PHE A 142 2.47 10.17 -11.06
CA PHE A 142 3.02 8.84 -11.31
C PHE A 142 3.39 8.16 -10.00
N HIS A 143 2.82 6.98 -9.77
CA HIS A 143 3.32 6.08 -8.75
C HIS A 143 4.61 5.43 -9.25
N LYS A 144 5.66 5.46 -8.43
CA LYS A 144 6.98 4.92 -8.78
C LYS A 144 7.32 3.70 -7.95
N SER A 145 7.88 2.69 -8.59
CA SER A 145 8.40 1.50 -7.92
C SER A 145 9.64 1.01 -8.63
N LYS A 146 10.53 0.32 -7.91
CA LYS A 146 11.78 -0.20 -8.45
C LYS A 146 11.92 -1.66 -8.11
N THR A 147 12.24 -2.52 -9.08
CA THR A 147 12.50 -3.93 -8.80
C THR A 147 13.75 -4.05 -7.94
N LEU A 148 13.67 -4.86 -6.88
CA LEU A 148 14.82 -5.10 -6.00
C LEU A 148 15.89 -5.94 -6.71
N VAL A 149 15.47 -6.80 -7.65
CA VAL A 149 16.32 -7.55 -8.59
C VAL A 149 16.31 -6.87 -9.95
N GLY A 150 17.47 -6.63 -10.57
CA GLY A 150 17.57 -5.97 -11.88
C GLY A 150 17.45 -4.43 -11.84
N LYS A 151 16.88 -3.86 -10.77
CA LYS A 151 16.85 -2.41 -10.49
C LYS A 151 16.09 -1.57 -11.54
N GLU A 152 15.17 -2.20 -12.27
CA GLU A 152 14.27 -1.55 -13.21
C GLU A 152 13.29 -0.63 -12.47
N VAL A 153 13.05 0.56 -13.02
CA VAL A 153 12.08 1.52 -12.50
C VAL A 153 10.77 1.38 -13.28
N LEU A 154 9.68 1.24 -12.54
CA LEU A 154 8.32 1.13 -13.03
C LEU A 154 7.55 2.37 -12.59
N GLU A 155 6.92 3.01 -13.56
CA GLU A 155 6.03 4.13 -13.32
C GLU A 155 4.62 3.77 -13.84
N LEU A 156 3.61 4.15 -13.06
CA LEU A 156 2.22 4.03 -13.46
C LEU A 156 1.52 5.35 -13.19
N GLU A 157 0.95 5.93 -14.24
CA GLU A 157 0.18 7.16 -14.15
C GLU A 157 -1.12 6.91 -13.38
N PHE A 158 -1.34 7.69 -12.34
CA PHE A 158 -2.62 7.81 -11.65
C PHE A 158 -3.24 9.12 -12.12
N MET A 159 -4.24 9.02 -13.00
CA MET A 159 -4.91 10.20 -13.55
C MET A 159 -5.57 10.99 -12.42
N LYS A 160 -5.26 12.29 -12.34
CA LYS A 160 -6.15 13.26 -11.72
C LYS A 160 -7.34 13.41 -12.68
N LEU A 161 -8.48 12.83 -12.33
CA LEU A 161 -9.75 13.18 -12.97
C LEU A 161 -10.14 14.61 -12.59
#